data_AF-A0A2E8GSL2-F1
#
_entry.id   AF-A0A2E8GSL2-F1
#
_cell.length_a   1.000
_cell.length_b   1.000
_cell.length_c   1.000
_cell.angle_alpha   90.00
_cell.angle_beta   90.00
_cell.angle_gamma   90.00
#
_symmetry.space_group_name_H-M   'P 1'
#
loop_
_entity.id
_entity.type
_entity.pdbx_description
1 polymer ?
#
loop_
_entity_poly.entity_id
_entity_poly.type
_entity_poly.pdbx_seq_one_letter_code
_entity_poly.pdbx_strand_id
1 'polypeptide(L)'
;MRGSRRFFPLHSSRPAVRGGRILLKGINGDWIMKNNSQLIIGISSVALMALLSPSARATTTMFQASAQGEASLIHQYSFDGVSNADRRADQMGTIDLTEQAFGSGTTADLGYGLAGWDGTSQAFSSFRQIPGADSAGGAQLRAPGVTFGNTFSYEAIISPGQAGLGGGAFDLGYVLATRVGSERGYFLVQGDGNLPSPTHPFSSTLGNGYNVANTNIITGALTAGDWYYVAGSYTRNGSANVTWTNYVANLTAGETVLNAAGPFTNTGVYPTGAQNVGIGGRWDNGESFPGLFDEVNLYSGALSEASFQANLDQLLIPEPTAPALLALALIPILGRRRCSAS
;
A
#
# COMPACT_ATOMS: atom_id res chain seq x y z
N MET A 1 82.42 4.80 4.74
CA MET A 1 81.55 5.57 5.67
C MET A 1 81.10 6.85 4.99
N ARG A 2 79.79 7.15 5.03
CA ARG A 2 79.09 8.46 4.96
C ARG A 2 79.65 9.52 3.97
N GLY A 3 78.92 10.15 3.04
CA GLY A 3 77.49 10.32 2.82
C GLY A 3 77.21 11.76 2.34
N SER A 4 76.26 11.93 1.40
CA SER A 4 75.48 13.18 1.12
C SER A 4 76.25 14.35 0.42
N ARG A 5 75.71 15.20 -0.48
CA ARG A 5 74.35 15.58 -0.91
C ARG A 5 74.32 16.03 -2.39
N ARG A 6 73.09 16.06 -2.92
CA ARG A 6 72.56 16.47 -4.24
C ARG A 6 72.94 17.90 -4.68
N PHE A 7 73.00 18.12 -6.00
CA PHE A 7 72.40 19.26 -6.73
C PHE A 7 72.28 18.91 -8.23
N PHE A 8 71.07 18.97 -8.79
CA PHE A 8 70.79 18.95 -10.24
C PHE A 8 70.19 20.31 -10.62
N PRO A 9 70.60 20.96 -11.72
CA PRO A 9 69.87 22.10 -12.25
C PRO A 9 68.78 21.66 -13.24
N LEU A 10 67.73 22.47 -13.28
CA LEU A 10 66.53 22.36 -14.09
C LEU A 10 66.81 22.36 -15.60
N HIS A 11 66.10 21.51 -16.34
CA HIS A 11 65.57 21.89 -17.65
C HIS A 11 64.10 21.49 -17.80
N SER A 12 63.32 22.51 -18.11
CA SER A 12 61.88 22.51 -18.29
C SER A 12 61.48 21.91 -19.63
N SER A 13 60.41 21.11 -19.66
CA SER A 13 59.55 21.00 -20.84
C SER A 13 58.15 20.59 -20.40
N ARG A 14 57.27 21.59 -20.31
CA ARG A 14 55.81 21.38 -20.24
C ARG A 14 55.33 20.98 -21.65
N PRO A 15 54.42 20.01 -21.81
CA PRO A 15 53.58 19.95 -23.00
C PRO A 15 52.53 21.05 -22.88
N ALA A 16 52.57 22.01 -23.80
CA ALA A 16 51.50 22.97 -24.02
C ALA A 16 50.32 22.24 -24.68
N VAL A 17 49.19 22.12 -23.98
CA VAL A 17 47.92 21.68 -24.59
C VAL A 17 47.29 22.89 -25.28
N ARG A 18 47.45 22.98 -26.60
CA ARG A 18 46.67 23.88 -27.46
C ARG A 18 46.05 23.03 -28.57
N GLY A 19 44.76 22.75 -28.44
CA GLY A 19 43.97 22.00 -29.43
C GLY A 19 43.16 20.88 -28.78
N GLY A 20 41.87 21.12 -28.53
CA GLY A 20 40.96 20.20 -27.87
C GLY A 20 40.61 18.96 -28.69
N ARG A 21 41.51 17.97 -28.68
CA ARG A 21 41.27 16.61 -29.18
C ARG A 21 41.76 15.61 -28.14
N ILE A 22 40.92 14.63 -27.82
CA ILE A 22 41.25 13.51 -26.92
C ILE A 22 41.30 12.25 -27.77
N LEU A 23 42.35 11.44 -27.56
CA LEU A 23 42.55 10.15 -28.22
C LEU A 23 41.83 9.07 -27.40
N LEU A 24 40.88 8.37 -28.01
CA LEU A 24 40.17 7.25 -27.37
C LEU A 24 40.44 5.97 -28.16
N LYS A 25 40.66 4.88 -27.43
CA LYS A 25 40.88 3.54 -28.00
C LYS A 25 39.54 2.83 -28.12
N GLY A 26 39.16 2.43 -29.35
CA GLY A 26 37.93 1.71 -29.62
C GLY A 26 37.98 0.25 -29.15
N ILE A 27 36.81 -0.40 -29.08
CA ILE A 27 36.64 -1.78 -28.61
C ILE A 27 37.39 -2.79 -29.50
N ASN A 28 37.64 -2.45 -30.76
CA ASN A 28 38.43 -3.26 -31.71
C ASN A 28 39.91 -2.85 -31.80
N GLY A 29 40.39 -1.96 -30.92
CA GLY A 29 41.80 -1.56 -30.82
C GLY A 29 42.22 -0.34 -31.66
N ASP A 30 41.36 0.19 -32.52
CA ASP A 30 41.65 1.37 -33.34
C ASP A 30 41.54 2.69 -32.56
N TRP A 31 42.42 3.64 -32.89
CA TRP A 31 42.44 4.99 -32.30
C TRP A 31 41.55 5.94 -33.10
N ILE A 32 40.51 6.49 -32.46
CA ILE A 32 39.58 7.42 -33.10
C ILE A 32 39.80 8.83 -32.54
N MET A 33 40.13 9.78 -33.43
CA MET A 33 40.15 11.21 -33.09
C MET A 33 38.74 11.78 -33.14
N LYS A 34 38.19 12.21 -31.99
CA LYS A 34 36.92 12.95 -31.93
C LYS A 34 37.17 14.40 -31.51
N ASN A 35 36.48 15.34 -32.16
CA ASN A 35 36.43 16.74 -31.72
C ASN A 35 35.58 16.83 -30.44
N ASN A 36 36.01 17.67 -29.49
CA ASN A 36 35.38 17.82 -28.17
C ASN A 36 33.86 18.03 -28.19
N SER A 37 33.32 18.66 -29.23
CA SER A 37 31.87 18.90 -29.37
C SER A 37 31.05 17.63 -29.60
N GLN A 38 31.57 16.63 -30.31
CA GLN A 38 30.82 15.39 -30.57
C GLN A 38 30.85 14.40 -29.40
N LEU A 39 31.88 14.48 -28.55
CA LEU A 39 31.96 13.69 -27.32
C LEU A 39 31.01 14.24 -26.25
N ILE A 40 30.88 15.56 -26.16
CA ILE A 40 29.95 16.23 -25.23
C ILE A 40 28.51 15.95 -25.64
N ILE A 41 28.15 16.09 -26.92
CA ILE A 41 26.76 15.86 -27.37
C ILE A 41 26.32 14.40 -27.15
N GLY A 42 27.17 13.42 -27.46
CA GLY A 42 26.83 11.99 -27.29
C GLY A 42 26.68 11.54 -25.83
N ILE A 43 27.52 12.05 -24.93
CA ILE A 43 27.45 11.74 -23.49
C ILE A 43 26.30 12.52 -22.84
N SER A 44 26.04 13.76 -23.27
CA SER A 44 24.92 14.57 -22.81
C SER A 44 23.57 13.97 -23.21
N SER A 45 23.41 13.39 -24.40
CA SER A 45 22.11 12.81 -24.81
C SER A 45 21.75 11.51 -24.07
N VAL A 46 22.72 10.64 -23.77
CA VAL A 46 22.48 9.41 -23.01
C VAL A 46 22.30 9.69 -21.52
N ALA A 47 23.09 10.62 -20.95
CA ALA A 47 22.92 11.05 -19.57
C ALA A 47 21.61 11.83 -19.35
N LEU A 48 21.19 12.66 -20.31
CA LEU A 48 19.92 13.39 -20.22
C LEU A 48 18.70 12.49 -20.43
N MET A 49 18.78 11.46 -21.28
CA MET A 49 17.69 10.48 -21.40
C MET A 49 17.58 9.54 -20.20
N ALA A 50 18.69 9.20 -19.52
CA ALA A 50 18.65 8.47 -18.26
C ALA A 50 18.12 9.31 -17.08
N LEU A 51 18.17 10.64 -17.18
CA LEU A 51 17.62 11.60 -16.21
C LEU A 51 16.15 11.98 -16.48
N LEU A 52 15.60 11.56 -17.63
CA LEU A 52 14.22 11.84 -18.04
C LEU A 52 13.32 10.61 -18.02
N SER A 53 13.80 9.45 -17.54
CA SER A 53 12.90 8.40 -17.11
C SER A 53 12.02 9.00 -16.02
N PRO A 54 10.70 9.16 -16.22
CA PRO A 54 9.84 9.47 -15.08
C PRO A 54 10.08 8.32 -14.11
N SER A 55 10.69 8.62 -12.96
CA SER A 55 10.63 7.71 -11.84
C SER A 55 9.13 7.56 -11.58
N ALA A 56 8.54 6.44 -12.01
CA ALA A 56 7.14 6.17 -11.76
C ALA A 56 6.97 6.31 -10.24
N ARG A 57 6.22 7.33 -9.84
CA ARG A 57 5.92 7.54 -8.43
C ARG A 57 4.91 6.48 -8.08
N ALA A 58 5.30 5.58 -7.17
CA ALA A 58 4.37 4.70 -6.50
C ALA A 58 3.19 5.53 -5.97
N THR A 59 1.99 5.08 -6.30
CA THR A 59 0.73 5.76 -6.03
C THR A 59 -0.39 4.74 -5.84
N THR A 60 -1.47 5.14 -5.19
CA THR A 60 -2.69 4.32 -5.10
C THR A 60 -3.18 3.94 -6.51
N THR A 61 -3.08 4.83 -7.50
CA THR A 61 -3.42 4.50 -8.90
C THR A 61 -2.54 3.39 -9.50
N MET A 62 -1.24 3.34 -9.19
CA MET A 62 -0.36 2.25 -9.64
C MET A 62 -0.71 0.93 -8.97
N PHE A 63 -1.03 0.96 -7.67
CA PHE A 63 -1.54 -0.20 -6.95
C PHE A 63 -2.86 -0.71 -7.52
N GLN A 64 -3.81 0.17 -7.80
CA GLN A 64 -5.09 -0.16 -8.45
C GLN A 64 -4.88 -0.87 -9.79
N ALA A 65 -4.00 -0.33 -10.65
CA ALA A 65 -3.68 -0.93 -11.94
C ALA A 65 -2.97 -2.30 -11.79
N SER A 66 -2.11 -2.45 -10.78
CA SER A 66 -1.46 -3.72 -10.45
C SER A 66 -2.48 -4.77 -10.05
N ALA A 67 -3.40 -4.42 -9.13
CA ALA A 67 -4.49 -5.29 -8.70
C ALA A 67 -5.39 -5.73 -9.86
N GLN A 68 -5.76 -4.82 -10.77
CA GLN A 68 -6.54 -5.16 -11.97
C GLN A 68 -5.81 -6.13 -12.92
N GLY A 69 -4.48 -6.19 -12.85
CA GLY A 69 -3.68 -7.15 -13.60
C GLY A 69 -3.72 -8.58 -13.01
N GLU A 70 -4.18 -8.74 -11.77
CA GLU A 70 -4.23 -10.04 -11.10
C GLU A 70 -5.43 -10.86 -11.58
N ALA A 71 -5.16 -12.01 -12.21
CA ALA A 71 -6.18 -12.86 -12.81
C ALA A 71 -7.23 -13.40 -11.82
N SER A 72 -6.94 -13.36 -10.51
CA SER A 72 -7.85 -13.82 -9.47
C SER A 72 -8.67 -12.70 -8.82
N LEU A 73 -8.47 -11.43 -9.20
CA LEU A 73 -9.25 -10.30 -8.72
C LEU A 73 -10.71 -10.49 -9.14
N ILE A 74 -11.62 -10.45 -8.17
CA ILE A 74 -13.06 -10.61 -8.40
C ILE A 74 -13.85 -9.33 -8.14
N HIS A 75 -13.39 -8.49 -7.21
CA HIS A 75 -14.00 -7.20 -6.91
C HIS A 75 -12.92 -6.20 -6.52
N GLN A 76 -13.09 -4.96 -6.98
CA GLN A 76 -12.24 -3.84 -6.62
C GLN A 76 -13.11 -2.63 -6.29
N TYR A 77 -12.89 -2.07 -5.10
CA TYR A 77 -13.57 -0.88 -4.62
C TYR A 77 -12.53 0.18 -4.29
N SER A 78 -12.36 1.13 -5.21
CA SER A 78 -11.40 2.24 -5.07
C SER A 78 -11.99 3.49 -4.42
N PHE A 79 -13.32 3.53 -4.26
CA PHE A 79 -14.06 4.71 -3.77
C PHE A 79 -13.85 6.01 -4.54
N ASP A 80 -13.22 5.92 -5.72
CA ASP A 80 -13.01 7.02 -6.64
C ASP A 80 -14.28 7.34 -7.41
N GLY A 81 -14.46 8.62 -7.72
CA GLY A 81 -15.54 9.05 -8.62
C GLY A 81 -16.07 10.44 -8.34
N VAL A 82 -17.00 10.88 -9.17
CA VAL A 82 -17.64 12.20 -9.02
C VAL A 82 -18.86 12.08 -8.13
N SER A 83 -19.70 11.08 -8.38
CA SER A 83 -20.92 10.79 -7.62
C SER A 83 -20.73 9.68 -6.60
N ASN A 84 -21.58 9.62 -5.56
CA ASN A 84 -21.53 8.52 -4.60
C ASN A 84 -21.87 7.15 -5.22
N ALA A 85 -22.55 7.12 -6.37
CA ALA A 85 -22.77 5.89 -7.11
C ALA A 85 -21.46 5.38 -7.72
N ASP A 86 -20.68 6.28 -8.36
CA ASP A 86 -19.36 5.94 -8.91
C ASP A 86 -18.43 5.40 -7.82
N ARG A 87 -18.41 6.07 -6.65
CA ARG A 87 -17.59 5.67 -5.49
C ARG A 87 -18.00 4.33 -4.86
N ARG A 88 -19.17 3.80 -5.21
CA ARG A 88 -19.63 2.50 -4.75
C ARG A 88 -19.55 1.44 -5.84
N ALA A 89 -19.22 1.83 -7.06
CA ALA A 89 -19.18 0.91 -8.18
C ALA A 89 -18.02 -0.07 -8.01
N ASP A 90 -18.31 -1.34 -8.32
CA ASP A 90 -17.29 -2.37 -8.43
C ASP A 90 -16.51 -2.17 -9.74
N GLN A 91 -15.21 -1.91 -9.64
CA GLN A 91 -14.36 -1.59 -10.80
C GLN A 91 -13.90 -2.82 -11.57
N MET A 92 -14.11 -4.03 -11.03
CA MET A 92 -13.70 -5.28 -11.65
C MET A 92 -14.89 -6.22 -11.90
N GLY A 93 -15.76 -6.38 -10.92
CA GLY A 93 -16.94 -7.23 -10.99
C GLY A 93 -18.20 -6.46 -11.38
N THR A 94 -19.33 -6.89 -10.81
CA THR A 94 -20.65 -6.29 -11.05
C THR A 94 -21.43 -6.09 -9.75
N ILE A 95 -20.74 -6.12 -8.60
CA ILE A 95 -21.38 -6.08 -7.28
C ILE A 95 -21.14 -4.72 -6.65
N ASP A 96 -21.94 -3.74 -7.06
CA ASP A 96 -21.87 -2.40 -6.47
C ASP A 96 -22.18 -2.42 -4.98
N LEU A 97 -21.46 -1.59 -4.23
CA LEU A 97 -21.68 -1.43 -2.80
C LEU A 97 -23.02 -0.75 -2.52
N THR A 98 -23.65 -1.21 -1.45
CA THR A 98 -24.90 -0.65 -0.91
C THR A 98 -24.63 -0.02 0.44
N GLU A 99 -25.23 1.14 0.69
CA GLU A 99 -25.15 1.81 1.99
C GLU A 99 -26.02 1.06 3.02
N GLN A 100 -25.53 0.97 4.25
CA GLN A 100 -26.28 0.42 5.37
C GLN A 100 -26.11 1.30 6.60
N ALA A 101 -27.16 1.42 7.40
CA ALA A 101 -27.14 2.12 8.66
C ALA A 101 -27.84 1.29 9.75
N PHE A 102 -27.41 1.49 10.98
CA PHE A 102 -27.85 0.73 12.16
C PHE A 102 -28.02 1.65 13.37
N GLY A 103 -28.92 1.26 14.28
CA GLY A 103 -29.19 2.03 15.48
C GLY A 103 -29.68 3.44 15.13
N SER A 104 -29.05 4.45 15.73
CA SER A 104 -29.29 5.86 15.45
C SER A 104 -28.51 6.42 14.26
N GLY A 105 -27.58 5.64 13.69
CA GLY A 105 -26.82 6.05 12.51
C GLY A 105 -27.69 6.11 11.26
N THR A 106 -27.26 6.90 10.29
CA THR A 106 -27.91 7.12 9.00
C THR A 106 -26.89 7.00 7.88
N THR A 107 -27.34 6.76 6.65
CA THR A 107 -26.40 6.71 5.52
C THR A 107 -25.81 8.08 5.19
N ALA A 108 -26.40 9.17 5.70
CA ALA A 108 -25.83 10.52 5.61
C ALA A 108 -24.58 10.71 6.50
N ASP A 109 -24.36 9.81 7.47
CA ASP A 109 -23.15 9.83 8.30
C ASP A 109 -21.93 9.24 7.57
N LEU A 110 -22.13 8.64 6.39
CA LEU A 110 -21.04 8.16 5.53
C LEU A 110 -20.30 9.34 4.89
N GLY A 111 -18.98 9.32 4.99
CA GLY A 111 -18.11 10.26 4.30
C GLY A 111 -17.72 9.74 2.91
N TYR A 112 -17.83 10.59 1.89
CA TYR A 112 -17.44 10.28 0.51
C TYR A 112 -16.52 11.37 -0.06
N GLY A 113 -15.63 10.97 -0.97
CA GLY A 113 -14.75 11.92 -1.66
C GLY A 113 -13.70 12.55 -0.74
N LEU A 114 -13.33 11.85 0.33
CA LEU A 114 -12.26 12.26 1.24
C LEU A 114 -10.92 12.00 0.55
N ALA A 115 -9.83 12.66 0.97
CA ALA A 115 -8.52 12.37 0.41
C ALA A 115 -8.04 10.96 0.82
N GLY A 116 -7.58 10.17 -0.16
CA GLY A 116 -6.91 8.89 0.05
C GLY A 116 -5.50 9.01 0.63
N TRP A 117 -4.80 7.88 0.74
CA TRP A 117 -3.47 7.75 1.35
C TRP A 117 -2.46 8.76 0.78
N ASP A 118 -2.32 8.81 -0.53
CA ASP A 118 -1.30 9.62 -1.22
C ASP A 118 -1.89 10.86 -1.92
N GLY A 119 -3.20 11.08 -1.77
CA GLY A 119 -3.96 12.16 -2.41
C GLY A 119 -4.20 11.99 -3.91
N THR A 120 -3.86 10.84 -4.50
CA THR A 120 -4.16 10.53 -5.91
C THR A 120 -5.51 9.83 -6.11
N SER A 121 -6.05 9.27 -5.03
CA SER A 121 -7.36 8.61 -4.94
C SER A 121 -8.27 9.26 -3.90
N GLN A 122 -9.51 8.79 -3.82
CA GLN A 122 -10.51 9.19 -2.85
C GLN A 122 -10.82 8.07 -1.87
N ALA A 123 -10.99 8.45 -0.60
CA ALA A 123 -11.43 7.56 0.45
C ALA A 123 -12.92 7.71 0.78
N PHE A 124 -13.45 6.63 1.35
CA PHE A 124 -14.73 6.55 2.02
C PHE A 124 -14.52 6.50 3.55
N SER A 125 -15.45 7.09 4.33
CA SER A 125 -15.49 6.94 5.79
C SER A 125 -16.76 6.21 6.22
N SER A 126 -16.60 5.16 7.01
CA SER A 126 -17.69 4.60 7.80
C SER A 126 -17.89 5.39 9.09
N PHE A 127 -19.04 5.19 9.72
CA PHE A 127 -19.45 5.89 10.92
C PHE A 127 -19.72 4.89 12.05
N ARG A 128 -19.27 5.26 13.25
CA ARG A 128 -19.72 4.66 14.51
C ARG A 128 -19.99 5.78 15.49
N GLN A 129 -21.12 5.71 16.17
CA GLN A 129 -21.45 6.63 17.26
C GLN A 129 -20.52 6.38 18.45
N ILE A 130 -19.68 7.37 18.77
CA ILE A 130 -18.78 7.32 19.93
C ILE A 130 -18.86 8.65 20.70
N PRO A 131 -19.07 8.63 22.04
CA PRO A 131 -19.31 7.45 22.86
C PRO A 131 -20.67 6.79 22.55
N GLY A 132 -20.75 5.47 22.67
CA GLY A 132 -21.97 4.72 22.39
C GLY A 132 -21.78 3.21 22.53
N ALA A 133 -22.88 2.48 22.76
CA ALA A 133 -22.88 1.03 22.74
C ALA A 133 -22.54 0.47 21.36
N ASP A 134 -22.17 -0.81 21.28
CA ASP A 134 -21.70 -1.48 20.04
C ASP A 134 -22.61 -1.37 18.82
N SER A 135 -23.89 -1.08 19.04
CA SER A 135 -24.87 -0.91 17.97
C SER A 135 -25.75 0.33 18.20
N ALA A 136 -25.25 1.29 18.99
CA ALA A 136 -25.97 2.53 19.30
C ALA A 136 -26.19 3.38 18.04
N GLY A 137 -25.21 3.41 17.14
CA GLY A 137 -25.31 4.05 15.84
C GLY A 137 -24.13 3.65 14.97
N GLY A 138 -24.39 3.28 13.72
CA GLY A 138 -23.35 2.94 12.76
C GLY A 138 -23.82 3.11 11.33
N ALA A 139 -22.89 3.42 10.42
CA ALA A 139 -23.14 3.41 8.99
C ALA A 139 -21.91 2.91 8.24
N GLN A 140 -22.14 2.11 7.21
CA GLN A 140 -21.10 1.34 6.54
C GLN A 140 -21.53 0.95 5.11
N LEU A 141 -20.67 0.23 4.40
CA LEU A 141 -20.96 -0.33 3.08
C LEU A 141 -21.14 -1.85 3.13
N ARG A 142 -21.90 -2.37 2.17
CA ARG A 142 -22.09 -3.79 1.95
C ARG A 142 -21.98 -4.15 0.49
N ALA A 143 -21.16 -5.14 0.17
CA ALA A 143 -21.16 -5.83 -1.12
C ALA A 143 -22.17 -7.00 -1.07
N PRO A 144 -23.30 -6.92 -1.81
CA PRO A 144 -24.30 -7.98 -1.81
C PRO A 144 -23.90 -9.13 -2.75
N GLY A 145 -23.37 -10.22 -2.21
CA GLY A 145 -23.23 -11.48 -2.95
C GLY A 145 -21.83 -11.77 -3.51
N VAL A 146 -20.77 -11.31 -2.84
CA VAL A 146 -19.39 -11.72 -3.16
C VAL A 146 -19.29 -13.24 -3.10
N THR A 147 -18.78 -13.86 -4.17
CA THR A 147 -18.69 -15.33 -4.25
C THR A 147 -17.38 -15.84 -3.67
N PHE A 148 -17.45 -16.52 -2.52
CA PHE A 148 -16.30 -17.12 -1.86
C PHE A 148 -16.12 -18.60 -2.26
N GLY A 149 -14.88 -18.95 -2.62
CA GLY A 149 -14.46 -20.32 -2.89
C GLY A 149 -13.78 -20.98 -1.68
N ASN A 150 -13.00 -22.03 -1.94
CA ASN A 150 -12.12 -22.62 -0.92
C ASN A 150 -10.88 -21.77 -0.65
N THR A 151 -10.58 -20.84 -1.53
CA THR A 151 -9.53 -19.85 -1.38
C THR A 151 -10.12 -18.46 -1.45
N PHE A 152 -9.51 -17.55 -0.73
CA PHE A 152 -9.88 -16.14 -0.71
C PHE A 152 -8.67 -15.31 -0.27
N SER A 153 -8.48 -14.16 -0.90
CA SER A 153 -7.53 -13.16 -0.46
C SER A 153 -8.18 -11.79 -0.49
N TYR A 154 -7.64 -10.87 0.30
CA TYR A 154 -7.99 -9.45 0.21
C TYR A 154 -6.74 -8.59 0.33
N GLU A 155 -6.85 -7.37 -0.15
CA GLU A 155 -5.99 -6.24 0.20
C GLU A 155 -6.88 -5.05 0.52
N ALA A 156 -6.48 -4.22 1.48
CA ALA A 156 -7.15 -2.97 1.77
C ALA A 156 -6.16 -1.90 2.23
N ILE A 157 -6.49 -0.65 1.94
CA ILE A 157 -5.80 0.54 2.46
C ILE A 157 -6.76 1.24 3.40
N ILE A 158 -6.42 1.29 4.68
CA ILE A 158 -7.31 1.80 5.74
C ILE A 158 -6.61 2.80 6.65
N SER A 159 -7.40 3.68 7.27
CA SER A 159 -6.93 4.54 8.36
C SER A 159 -7.93 4.53 9.51
N PRO A 160 -7.57 4.02 10.71
CA PRO A 160 -8.47 4.05 11.86
C PRO A 160 -8.66 5.49 12.35
N GLY A 161 -9.90 5.90 12.60
CA GLY A 161 -10.20 7.21 13.18
C GLY A 161 -9.85 7.30 14.68
N GLN A 162 -9.62 6.15 15.33
CA GLN A 162 -9.29 6.06 16.75
C GLN A 162 -8.56 4.76 17.08
N ALA A 163 -7.67 4.80 18.08
CA ALA A 163 -6.86 3.66 18.48
C ALA A 163 -7.64 2.62 19.31
N GLY A 164 -8.69 3.06 20.02
CA GLY A 164 -9.54 2.21 20.84
C GLY A 164 -11.01 2.48 20.61
N LEU A 165 -11.83 1.47 20.87
CA LEU A 165 -13.28 1.55 20.77
C LEU A 165 -13.84 1.46 22.18
N GLY A 166 -14.83 2.28 22.51
CA GLY A 166 -15.35 2.29 23.88
C GLY A 166 -16.82 2.59 23.92
N GLY A 167 -17.45 2.16 25.02
CA GLY A 167 -18.87 2.41 25.31
C GLY A 167 -19.78 1.23 25.01
N GLY A 168 -19.25 0.12 24.48
CA GLY A 168 -19.96 -1.13 24.21
C GLY A 168 -19.72 -2.24 25.22
N ALA A 169 -20.39 -3.36 25.03
CA ALA A 169 -20.13 -4.61 25.76
C ALA A 169 -18.95 -5.38 25.14
N PHE A 170 -18.66 -5.15 23.85
CA PHE A 170 -17.67 -5.88 23.09
C PHE A 170 -16.47 -5.00 22.68
N ASP A 171 -16.72 -3.73 22.39
CA ASP A 171 -15.73 -2.76 21.92
C ASP A 171 -15.00 -3.22 20.64
N LEU A 172 -15.81 -3.65 19.66
CA LEU A 172 -15.35 -4.16 18.37
C LEU A 172 -15.74 -3.23 17.22
N GLY A 173 -14.84 -3.11 16.24
CA GLY A 173 -15.06 -2.39 14.99
C GLY A 173 -14.68 -3.27 13.82
N TYR A 174 -15.67 -3.75 13.08
CA TYR A 174 -15.43 -4.64 11.95
C TYR A 174 -15.01 -3.83 10.72
N VAL A 175 -13.92 -4.24 10.07
CA VAL A 175 -13.38 -3.57 8.89
C VAL A 175 -13.82 -4.29 7.63
N LEU A 176 -13.61 -5.61 7.58
CA LEU A 176 -14.02 -6.48 6.47
C LEU A 176 -14.57 -7.79 7.06
N ALA A 177 -15.86 -8.04 6.86
CA ALA A 177 -16.52 -9.15 7.54
C ALA A 177 -17.66 -9.79 6.75
N THR A 178 -17.75 -11.13 6.85
CA THR A 178 -18.93 -11.92 6.48
C THR A 178 -19.21 -13.00 7.52
N ARG A 179 -20.45 -13.50 7.55
CA ARG A 179 -20.85 -14.62 8.41
C ARG A 179 -22.14 -15.28 7.91
N VAL A 180 -22.28 -16.56 8.19
CA VAL A 180 -23.52 -17.33 8.07
C VAL A 180 -23.63 -18.27 9.26
N GLY A 181 -24.69 -18.14 10.06
CA GLY A 181 -24.87 -18.95 11.26
C GLY A 181 -23.67 -18.82 12.22
N SER A 182 -22.92 -19.91 12.42
CA SER A 182 -21.70 -19.95 13.23
C SER A 182 -20.40 -19.74 12.44
N GLU A 183 -20.43 -19.80 11.11
CA GLU A 183 -19.26 -19.59 10.26
C GLU A 183 -18.85 -18.11 10.29
N ARG A 184 -17.57 -17.86 10.56
CA ARG A 184 -16.99 -16.52 10.71
C ARG A 184 -15.97 -16.30 9.60
N GLY A 185 -16.21 -15.27 8.80
CA GLY A 185 -15.25 -14.64 7.91
C GLY A 185 -14.99 -13.22 8.40
N TYR A 186 -14.58 -13.05 9.66
CA TYR A 186 -14.22 -11.74 10.20
C TYR A 186 -12.74 -11.52 9.89
N PHE A 187 -12.49 -11.15 8.64
CA PHE A 187 -11.13 -11.07 8.09
C PHE A 187 -10.32 -9.97 8.78
N LEU A 188 -10.97 -8.85 9.08
CA LEU A 188 -10.35 -7.72 9.77
C LEU A 188 -11.28 -7.10 10.82
N VAL A 189 -10.78 -7.01 12.04
CA VAL A 189 -11.48 -6.44 13.20
C VAL A 189 -10.50 -5.59 14.02
N GLN A 190 -10.91 -4.40 14.43
CA GLN A 190 -10.31 -3.69 15.54
C GLN A 190 -10.96 -4.18 16.84
N GLY A 191 -10.17 -4.83 17.69
CA GLY A 191 -10.64 -5.65 18.80
C GLY A 191 -10.34 -7.13 18.58
N ASP A 192 -10.51 -7.95 19.61
CA ASP A 192 -10.24 -9.39 19.62
C ASP A 192 -11.31 -10.21 20.36
N GLY A 193 -11.07 -11.52 20.44
CA GLY A 193 -11.98 -12.50 21.06
C GLY A 193 -12.12 -12.38 22.58
N ASN A 194 -11.34 -11.51 23.23
CA ASN A 194 -11.50 -11.17 24.65
C ASN A 194 -12.51 -10.03 24.74
N LEU A 195 -13.65 -10.25 25.41
CA LEU A 195 -14.77 -9.31 25.39
C LEU A 195 -15.05 -8.75 26.80
N PRO A 196 -15.13 -7.41 26.98
CA PRO A 196 -14.76 -6.36 26.02
C PRO A 196 -13.27 -6.45 25.65
N SER A 197 -12.86 -5.90 24.50
CA SER A 197 -11.47 -5.99 24.01
C SER A 197 -10.63 -4.80 24.46
N PRO A 198 -10.00 -4.80 25.65
CA PRO A 198 -9.45 -3.57 26.25
C PRO A 198 -8.22 -3.01 25.54
N THR A 199 -7.51 -3.83 24.77
CA THR A 199 -6.29 -3.44 24.07
C THR A 199 -6.54 -3.13 22.60
N HIS A 200 -7.77 -3.36 22.11
CA HIS A 200 -8.22 -3.15 20.73
C HIS A 200 -7.17 -3.52 19.65
N PRO A 201 -6.55 -4.72 19.72
CA PRO A 201 -5.57 -5.10 18.73
C PRO A 201 -6.25 -5.23 17.36
N PHE A 202 -5.46 -5.18 16.30
CA PHE A 202 -5.98 -5.53 14.99
C PHE A 202 -5.94 -7.05 14.81
N SER A 203 -7.08 -7.67 14.52
CA SER A 203 -7.22 -9.13 14.55
C SER A 203 -8.07 -9.68 13.41
N SER A 204 -8.05 -11.01 13.31
CA SER A 204 -8.92 -11.79 12.42
C SER A 204 -9.55 -12.94 13.20
N THR A 205 -10.83 -13.20 12.98
CA THR A 205 -11.55 -14.30 13.63
C THR A 205 -12.25 -15.18 12.61
N LEU A 206 -11.79 -16.42 12.52
CA LEU A 206 -12.24 -17.39 11.52
C LEU A 206 -12.73 -18.65 12.23
N GLY A 207 -13.71 -19.32 11.63
CA GLY A 207 -14.21 -20.60 12.15
C GLY A 207 -15.61 -20.52 12.73
N ASN A 208 -15.89 -21.33 13.75
CA ASN A 208 -17.26 -21.61 14.21
C ASN A 208 -17.78 -20.68 15.33
N GLY A 209 -17.19 -19.50 15.52
CA GLY A 209 -17.65 -18.55 16.53
C GLY A 209 -16.65 -17.44 16.82
N TYR A 210 -17.10 -16.40 17.54
CA TYR A 210 -16.23 -15.32 18.00
C TYR A 210 -15.78 -15.60 19.43
N ASN A 211 -14.51 -15.97 19.57
CA ASN A 211 -13.88 -16.26 20.86
C ASN A 211 -12.36 -16.20 20.70
N VAL A 212 -11.64 -16.21 21.82
CA VAL A 212 -10.17 -16.15 21.85
C VAL A 212 -9.53 -17.28 21.04
N ALA A 213 -10.04 -18.52 21.13
CA ALA A 213 -9.46 -19.66 20.40
C ALA A 213 -9.58 -19.51 18.87
N ASN A 214 -10.60 -18.80 18.40
CA ASN A 214 -10.84 -18.56 16.98
C ASN A 214 -10.20 -17.27 16.45
N THR A 215 -9.62 -16.45 17.32
CA THR A 215 -9.13 -15.10 16.99
C THR A 215 -7.61 -15.04 17.01
N ASN A 216 -7.04 -14.47 15.96
CA ASN A 216 -5.60 -14.27 15.85
C ASN A 216 -5.28 -12.79 15.70
N ILE A 217 -4.34 -12.33 16.54
CA ILE A 217 -3.84 -10.95 16.52
C ILE A 217 -2.93 -10.79 15.30
N ILE A 218 -3.26 -9.84 14.45
CA ILE A 218 -2.44 -9.41 13.30
C ILE A 218 -1.34 -8.49 13.79
N THR A 219 -1.71 -7.48 14.58
CA THR A 219 -0.80 -6.57 15.25
C THR A 219 -1.47 -5.96 16.48
N GLY A 220 -0.73 -5.17 17.26
CA GLY A 220 -1.30 -4.40 18.37
C GLY A 220 -2.35 -3.39 17.93
N ALA A 221 -2.70 -2.47 18.82
CA ALA A 221 -3.59 -1.36 18.46
C ALA A 221 -2.96 -0.53 17.33
N LEU A 222 -3.76 -0.23 16.31
CA LEU A 222 -3.36 0.68 15.24
C LEU A 222 -3.36 2.13 15.77
N THR A 223 -2.47 2.95 15.23
CA THR A 223 -2.41 4.39 15.53
C THR A 223 -3.53 5.09 14.78
N ALA A 224 -4.34 5.89 15.50
CA ALA A 224 -5.38 6.71 14.89
C ALA A 224 -4.79 7.68 13.85
N GLY A 225 -5.36 7.72 12.65
CA GLY A 225 -4.96 8.60 11.55
C GLY A 225 -3.77 8.11 10.72
N ASP A 226 -3.06 7.06 11.15
CA ASP A 226 -2.06 6.41 10.31
C ASP A 226 -2.76 5.61 9.19
N TRP A 227 -2.12 5.50 8.03
CA TRP A 227 -2.59 4.67 6.93
C TRP A 227 -1.86 3.33 6.94
N TYR A 228 -2.61 2.26 6.72
CA TYR A 228 -2.10 0.91 6.73
C TYR A 228 -2.49 0.20 5.44
N TYR A 229 -1.52 -0.47 4.84
CA TYR A 229 -1.79 -1.53 3.87
C TYR A 229 -1.97 -2.83 4.66
N VAL A 230 -3.11 -3.47 4.48
CA VAL A 230 -3.45 -4.74 5.13
C VAL A 230 -3.88 -5.75 4.09
N ALA A 231 -3.40 -6.98 4.23
CA ALA A 231 -3.70 -8.05 3.30
C ALA A 231 -3.89 -9.37 4.01
N GLY A 232 -4.51 -10.34 3.35
CA GLY A 232 -4.71 -11.66 3.92
C GLY A 232 -4.97 -12.73 2.88
N SER A 233 -4.59 -13.96 3.18
CA SER A 233 -4.76 -15.13 2.32
C SER A 233 -5.29 -16.31 3.11
N TYR A 234 -6.42 -16.87 2.65
CA TYR A 234 -7.23 -17.84 3.37
C TYR A 234 -7.47 -19.08 2.51
N THR A 235 -7.27 -20.25 3.10
CA THR A 235 -7.50 -21.55 2.45
C THR A 235 -8.32 -22.46 3.36
N ARG A 236 -9.48 -22.92 2.87
CA ARG A 236 -10.26 -23.98 3.50
C ARG A 236 -9.58 -25.32 3.26
N ASN A 237 -9.24 -26.01 4.34
CA ASN A 237 -8.73 -27.38 4.30
C ASN A 237 -9.90 -28.34 4.48
N GLY A 238 -10.65 -28.54 3.40
CA GLY A 238 -11.92 -29.27 3.41
C GLY A 238 -13.03 -28.50 4.14
N SER A 239 -14.00 -29.21 4.70
CA SER A 239 -15.14 -28.61 5.40
C SER A 239 -14.87 -28.26 6.87
N ALA A 240 -13.73 -28.68 7.41
CA ALA A 240 -13.50 -28.68 8.86
C ALA A 240 -12.60 -27.55 9.36
N ASN A 241 -11.65 -27.09 8.55
CA ASN A 241 -10.63 -26.14 9.00
C ASN A 241 -10.35 -25.07 7.96
N VAL A 242 -9.81 -23.96 8.42
CA VAL A 242 -9.25 -22.90 7.58
C VAL A 242 -7.85 -22.56 8.05
N THR A 243 -6.93 -22.36 7.11
CA THR A 243 -5.57 -21.85 7.34
C THR A 243 -5.43 -20.48 6.69
N TRP A 244 -4.78 -19.53 7.36
CA TRP A 244 -4.58 -18.20 6.80
C TRP A 244 -3.38 -17.47 7.38
N THR A 245 -2.90 -16.48 6.64
CA THR A 245 -1.90 -15.51 7.07
C THR A 245 -2.42 -14.12 6.73
N ASN A 246 -2.24 -13.17 7.63
CA ASN A 246 -2.46 -11.74 7.36
C ASN A 246 -1.14 -11.00 7.33
N TYR A 247 -1.15 -9.84 6.70
CA TYR A 247 -0.02 -8.97 6.54
C TYR A 247 -0.43 -7.53 6.83
N VAL A 248 0.47 -6.76 7.43
CA VAL A 248 0.26 -5.34 7.69
C VAL A 248 1.55 -4.57 7.47
N ALA A 249 1.43 -3.37 6.90
CA ALA A 249 2.49 -2.37 6.86
C ALA A 249 1.89 -0.98 7.16
N ASN A 250 2.52 -0.24 8.07
CA ASN A 250 2.19 1.16 8.36
C ASN A 250 2.81 2.05 7.28
N LEU A 251 1.98 2.49 6.34
CA LEU A 251 2.37 3.35 5.23
C LEU A 251 2.81 4.73 5.73
N THR A 252 2.10 5.29 6.73
CA THR A 252 2.46 6.59 7.35
C THR A 252 3.83 6.55 8.01
N ALA A 253 4.19 5.42 8.63
CA ALA A 253 5.51 5.22 9.22
C ALA A 253 6.60 4.87 8.19
N GLY A 254 6.25 4.75 6.90
CA GLY A 254 7.17 4.38 5.84
C GLY A 254 7.63 2.93 5.90
N GLU A 255 6.82 2.03 6.46
CA GLU A 255 7.13 0.60 6.45
C GLU A 255 7.08 0.06 5.02
N THR A 256 8.20 -0.54 4.61
CA THR A 256 8.40 -1.05 3.24
C THR A 256 8.34 -2.57 3.15
N VAL A 257 8.19 -3.25 4.27
CA VAL A 257 8.19 -4.71 4.37
C VAL A 257 6.96 -5.15 5.13
N LEU A 258 6.26 -6.16 4.62
CA LEU A 258 5.09 -6.72 5.26
C LEU A 258 5.45 -7.41 6.59
N ASN A 259 4.74 -7.04 7.65
CA ASN A 259 4.73 -7.79 8.88
C ASN A 259 3.69 -8.92 8.77
N ALA A 260 4.17 -10.16 8.71
CA ALA A 260 3.33 -11.34 8.62
C ALA A 260 2.80 -11.79 9.98
N ALA A 261 1.51 -12.10 10.04
CA ALA A 261 0.84 -12.74 11.17
C ALA A 261 0.21 -14.05 10.69
N GLY A 262 0.88 -15.16 11.01
CA GLY A 262 0.46 -16.51 10.62
C GLY A 262 1.62 -17.33 10.04
N PRO A 263 1.33 -18.50 9.44
CA PRO A 263 -0.01 -19.05 9.23
C PRO A 263 -0.68 -19.50 10.54
N PHE A 264 -1.98 -19.27 10.64
CA PHE A 264 -2.86 -19.81 11.68
C PHE A 264 -3.75 -20.90 11.11
N THR A 265 -4.21 -21.83 11.94
CA THR A 265 -5.20 -22.84 11.53
C THR A 265 -6.21 -23.07 12.63
N ASN A 266 -7.48 -22.83 12.32
CA ASN A 266 -8.58 -23.01 13.26
C ASN A 266 -9.64 -23.97 12.73
N THR A 267 -10.36 -24.59 13.66
CA THR A 267 -11.53 -25.42 13.37
C THR A 267 -12.73 -24.55 13.03
N GLY A 268 -13.55 -25.05 12.10
CA GLY A 268 -14.56 -24.29 11.39
C GLY A 268 -14.00 -23.64 10.14
N VAL A 269 -14.86 -22.92 9.44
CA VAL A 269 -14.58 -22.30 8.14
C VAL A 269 -15.25 -20.94 8.03
N TYR A 270 -14.85 -20.15 7.04
CA TYR A 270 -15.64 -19.01 6.59
C TYR A 270 -16.73 -19.46 5.59
N PRO A 271 -17.82 -18.69 5.44
CA PRO A 271 -18.90 -19.02 4.52
C PRO A 271 -18.46 -19.03 3.05
N THR A 272 -18.98 -19.96 2.26
CA THR A 272 -18.74 -20.07 0.80
C THR A 272 -19.98 -19.78 -0.04
N GLY A 273 -19.79 -19.59 -1.35
CA GLY A 273 -20.85 -19.16 -2.26
C GLY A 273 -21.07 -17.65 -2.19
N ALA A 274 -22.19 -17.17 -2.71
CA ALA A 274 -22.53 -15.75 -2.71
C ALA A 274 -22.89 -15.28 -1.29
N GLN A 275 -22.13 -14.33 -0.76
CA GLN A 275 -22.27 -13.84 0.62
C GLN A 275 -22.35 -12.32 0.67
N ASN A 276 -23.09 -11.82 1.66
CA ASN A 276 -22.99 -10.41 2.03
C ASN A 276 -21.65 -10.17 2.73
N VAL A 277 -20.93 -9.14 2.29
CA VAL A 277 -19.68 -8.69 2.92
C VAL A 277 -19.88 -7.26 3.38
N GLY A 278 -19.59 -7.00 4.66
CA GLY A 278 -19.55 -5.65 5.19
C GLY A 278 -18.15 -5.05 5.04
N ILE A 279 -18.10 -3.78 4.66
CA ILE A 279 -16.90 -2.93 4.58
C ILE A 279 -17.16 -1.74 5.51
N GLY A 280 -16.29 -1.55 6.50
CA GLY A 280 -16.52 -0.59 7.58
C GLY A 280 -17.52 -1.05 8.64
N GLY A 281 -17.92 -2.33 8.61
CA GLY A 281 -18.66 -2.96 9.69
C GLY A 281 -19.20 -4.34 9.31
N ARG A 282 -20.09 -4.91 10.14
CA ARG A 282 -20.75 -6.19 9.84
C ARG A 282 -22.03 -5.95 9.08
N TRP A 283 -22.21 -6.58 7.91
CA TRP A 283 -23.39 -6.35 7.05
C TRP A 283 -24.76 -6.55 7.73
N ASP A 284 -24.79 -7.21 8.89
CA ASP A 284 -25.98 -7.50 9.69
C ASP A 284 -26.00 -6.85 11.08
N ASN A 285 -25.03 -6.00 11.43
CA ASN A 285 -24.99 -5.32 12.73
C ASN A 285 -24.23 -3.98 12.73
N GLY A 286 -24.57 -3.10 13.67
CA GLY A 286 -24.02 -1.74 13.79
C GLY A 286 -22.64 -1.60 14.42
N GLU A 287 -21.86 -2.68 14.52
CA GLU A 287 -20.50 -2.72 15.08
C GLU A 287 -19.47 -2.17 14.07
N SER A 288 -19.74 -0.97 13.54
CA SER A 288 -18.97 -0.37 12.46
C SER A 288 -17.56 0.00 12.93
N PHE A 289 -16.57 -0.12 12.05
CA PHE A 289 -15.24 0.44 12.26
C PHE A 289 -15.27 1.94 11.97
N PRO A 290 -14.86 2.81 12.90
CA PRO A 290 -14.78 4.25 12.65
C PRO A 290 -13.44 4.58 11.98
N GLY A 291 -13.42 4.62 10.66
CA GLY A 291 -12.19 4.93 9.91
C GLY A 291 -12.41 5.15 8.42
N LEU A 292 -11.31 5.37 7.72
CA LEU A 292 -11.24 5.59 6.29
C LEU A 292 -10.82 4.33 5.53
N PHE A 293 -11.31 4.21 4.30
CA PHE A 293 -10.98 3.17 3.34
C PHE A 293 -10.63 3.84 2.01
N ASP A 294 -9.44 3.59 1.50
CA ASP A 294 -8.97 4.11 0.21
C ASP A 294 -9.06 3.03 -0.88
N GLU A 295 -8.83 1.77 -0.54
CA GLU A 295 -9.03 0.66 -1.46
C GLU A 295 -9.50 -0.59 -0.71
N VAL A 296 -10.35 -1.40 -1.33
CA VAL A 296 -10.60 -2.80 -0.96
C VAL A 296 -10.61 -3.68 -2.21
N ASN A 297 -9.68 -4.64 -2.27
CA ASN A 297 -9.58 -5.65 -3.32
C ASN A 297 -9.91 -7.02 -2.76
N LEU A 298 -10.72 -7.78 -3.49
CA LEU A 298 -11.13 -9.13 -3.15
C LEU A 298 -10.72 -10.10 -4.26
N TYR A 299 -10.12 -11.21 -3.87
CA TYR A 299 -9.55 -12.20 -4.78
C TYR A 299 -10.14 -13.58 -4.51
N SER A 300 -10.37 -14.33 -5.58
CA SER A 300 -10.80 -15.74 -5.52
C SER A 300 -9.65 -16.72 -5.24
N GLY A 301 -8.41 -16.26 -5.37
CA GLY A 301 -7.20 -17.04 -5.12
C GLY A 301 -6.65 -16.85 -3.71
N ALA A 302 -5.78 -17.77 -3.29
CA ALA A 302 -4.91 -17.57 -2.14
C ALA A 302 -3.60 -16.95 -2.62
N LEU A 303 -3.51 -15.63 -2.56
CA LEU A 303 -2.32 -14.90 -2.98
C LEU A 303 -1.14 -15.15 -2.02
N SER A 304 0.07 -14.99 -2.54
CA SER A 304 1.32 -15.17 -1.80
C SER A 304 1.76 -13.87 -1.13
N GLU A 305 2.61 -13.96 -0.10
CA GLU A 305 3.27 -12.79 0.49
C GLU A 305 4.03 -11.96 -0.56
N ALA A 306 4.69 -12.62 -1.52
CA ALA A 306 5.42 -11.94 -2.58
C ALA A 306 4.50 -11.12 -3.50
N SER A 307 3.27 -11.60 -3.73
CA SER A 307 2.25 -10.85 -4.48
C SER A 307 1.82 -9.60 -3.72
N PHE A 308 1.53 -9.74 -2.42
CA PHE A 308 1.19 -8.60 -1.57
C PHE A 308 2.34 -7.60 -1.44
N GLN A 309 3.57 -8.08 -1.30
CA GLN A 309 4.75 -7.21 -1.23
C GLN A 309 4.95 -6.44 -2.53
N ALA A 310 4.77 -7.08 -3.69
CA ALA A 310 4.86 -6.40 -4.98
C ALA A 310 3.81 -5.27 -5.14
N ASN A 311 2.63 -5.46 -4.56
CA ASN A 311 1.57 -4.45 -4.51
C ASN A 311 1.86 -3.34 -3.49
N LEU A 312 2.38 -3.68 -2.31
CA LEU A 312 2.89 -2.68 -1.35
C LEU A 312 3.95 -1.80 -2.01
N ASP A 313 4.87 -2.39 -2.78
CA ASP A 313 5.92 -1.65 -3.51
C ASP A 313 5.35 -0.63 -4.52
N GLN A 314 4.09 -0.80 -4.98
CA GLN A 314 3.40 0.19 -5.83
C GLN A 314 2.87 1.40 -5.05
N LEU A 315 2.84 1.35 -3.72
CA LEU A 315 2.40 2.42 -2.82
C LEU A 315 3.55 3.22 -2.20
N LEU A 316 4.78 2.69 -2.28
CA LEU A 316 5.97 3.27 -1.66
C LEU A 316 6.62 4.32 -2.55
N ILE A 317 6.32 5.60 -2.29
CA ILE A 317 6.97 6.72 -2.98
C ILE A 317 8.49 6.60 -2.75
N PRO A 318 9.33 6.39 -3.78
CA PRO A 318 10.76 6.40 -3.56
C PRO A 318 11.17 7.80 -3.10
N GLU A 319 11.78 7.91 -1.91
CA GLU A 319 12.49 9.12 -1.52
C GLU A 319 13.39 9.53 -2.69
N PRO A 320 13.37 10.80 -3.16
CA PRO A 320 14.24 11.23 -4.22
C PRO A 320 15.68 11.01 -3.75
N THR A 321 16.32 9.97 -4.29
CA THR A 321 17.70 9.64 -3.92
C THR A 321 18.56 10.88 -4.18
N ALA A 322 19.33 11.29 -3.17
CA ALA A 322 20.24 12.44 -3.20
C ALA A 322 21.04 12.66 -4.52
N PRO A 323 21.44 11.64 -5.32
CA PRO A 323 22.01 11.86 -6.65
C PRO A 323 21.13 12.68 -7.61
N ALA A 324 19.80 12.61 -7.52
CA ALA A 324 18.88 13.40 -8.37
C ALA A 324 18.93 14.90 -8.03
N LEU A 325 19.03 15.25 -6.75
CA LEU A 325 19.20 16.63 -6.28
C LEU A 325 20.58 17.21 -6.65
N LEU A 326 21.63 16.39 -6.62
CA LEU A 326 22.98 16.83 -7.02
C LEU A 326 23.07 17.09 -8.54
N ALA A 327 22.37 16.31 -9.35
CA ALA A 327 22.32 16.49 -10.80
C ALA A 327 21.62 17.80 -11.21
N LEU A 328 20.57 18.22 -10.49
CA LEU A 328 19.88 19.51 -10.71
C LEU A 328 20.68 20.72 -10.20
N ALA A 329 21.43 20.57 -9.12
CA ALA A 329 22.26 21.65 -8.56
C ALA A 329 23.54 21.96 -9.39
N LEU A 330 23.98 21.05 -10.27
CA LEU A 330 25.19 21.22 -11.09
C LEU A 330 24.95 21.86 -12.47
N ILE A 331 23.70 21.97 -12.91
CA ILE A 331 23.35 22.58 -14.22
C ILE A 331 23.71 24.09 -14.30
N PRO A 332 23.68 24.91 -13.23
CA PRO A 332 24.07 26.33 -13.33
C PRO A 332 25.59 26.56 -13.35
N ILE A 333 26.42 25.59 -12.98
CA ILE A 333 27.86 25.83 -12.75
C ILE A 333 28.70 25.68 -14.03
N LEU A 334 28.18 25.03 -15.07
CA LEU A 334 28.86 24.89 -16.37
C LEU A 334 28.59 26.03 -17.37
N GLY A 335 27.66 26.96 -17.06
CA GLY A 335 27.26 28.05 -17.95
C GLY A 335 28.06 29.36 -17.82
N ARG A 336 28.96 29.50 -16.83
CA ARG A 336 29.70 30.76 -16.60
C ARG A 336 31.21 30.60 -16.76
N ARG A 337 31.69 30.30 -17.97
CA ARG A 337 33.05 30.70 -18.38
C ARG A 337 33.12 31.07 -19.88
N ARG A 338 33.14 32.39 -20.10
CA ARG A 338 33.88 33.18 -21.11
C ARG A 338 33.00 34.02 -22.04
N CYS A 339 32.71 35.25 -21.58
CA CYS A 339 32.79 36.42 -22.44
C CYS A 339 33.86 37.35 -21.85
N SER A 340 35.03 37.37 -22.46
CA SER A 340 35.96 38.50 -22.42
C SER A 340 36.47 38.64 -23.84
N ALA A 341 36.03 39.68 -24.54
CA ALA A 341 36.60 40.08 -25.82
C ALA A 341 36.67 41.61 -25.83
N SER A 342 37.92 42.08 -26.03
CA SER A 342 38.38 43.39 -26.52
C SER A 342 37.83 44.65 -25.85
#